data_AF-A0A2R6F083-F1
#
_entry.id   AF-A0A2R6F083-F1
#
_cell.length_a   1.000
_cell.length_b   1.000
_cell.length_c   1.000
_cell.angle_alpha   90.00
_cell.angle_beta   90.00
_cell.angle_gamma   90.00
#
_symmetry.space_group_name_H-M   'P 1'
#
loop_
_entity.id
_entity.type
_entity.pdbx_description
1 polymer ?
#
loop_
_entity_poly.entity_id
_entity_poly.type
_entity_poly.pdbx_seq_one_letter_code
_entity_poly.pdbx_strand_id
1 'polypeptide(L)'
;MTRDNDSDVDFEHLSRRLSESVLLSDGGESSEADSDESATDSEEIEETNGDEEPTAESLSDRIDEVEEKLSAAETGADLDDVGAAIDDIETDIEGSDLSDEDREELESRLTELRDDIEETRRSDPEDVIDEIEDAQSTISNTDWSGAGEEQVTEAVGALLDSAGETLNESFSANSDDLDDQAVALDDVISAVRSADLDSEEDEEAIDSL
;
A
#
# COMPACT_ATOMS: atom_id res chain seq x y z
N MET A 1 72.38 17.18 -5.51
CA MET A 1 71.38 17.84 -4.63
C MET A 1 70.21 16.88 -4.52
N THR A 2 70.20 15.90 -3.63
CA THR A 2 70.17 15.97 -2.14
C THR A 2 68.88 16.63 -1.64
N ARG A 3 67.88 15.80 -1.34
CA ARG A 3 67.23 15.61 -0.03
C ARG A 3 66.04 14.66 -0.27
N ASP A 4 66.01 13.46 0.35
CA ASP A 4 65.54 13.22 1.73
C ASP A 4 64.09 13.72 1.86
N ASN A 5 63.06 13.03 2.34
CA ASN A 5 62.88 11.90 3.24
C ASN A 5 61.35 11.85 3.40
N ASP A 6 60.70 10.70 3.16
CA ASP A 6 59.98 9.96 4.21
C ASP A 6 59.19 10.86 5.19
N SER A 7 57.86 10.86 5.06
CA SER A 7 56.92 11.11 6.15
C SER A 7 55.54 10.67 5.66
N ASP A 8 55.23 9.44 6.02
CA ASP A 8 53.90 9.03 6.48
C ASP A 8 53.18 10.23 7.14
N VAL A 9 52.07 10.68 6.56
CA VAL A 9 51.17 11.64 7.21
C VAL A 9 49.76 11.13 7.02
N ASP A 10 49.33 10.41 8.05
CA ASP A 10 47.98 10.03 8.45
C ASP A 10 46.86 10.72 7.67
N PHE A 11 46.12 9.92 6.90
CA PHE A 11 44.86 10.30 6.26
C PHE A 11 43.71 10.47 7.28
N GLU A 12 43.98 10.32 8.58
CA GLU A 12 43.01 10.46 9.69
C GLU A 12 42.91 11.88 10.29
N HIS A 13 43.40 12.93 9.61
CA HIS A 13 43.34 14.31 10.14
C HIS A 13 42.66 15.35 9.24
N LEU A 14 41.99 14.93 8.16
CA LEU A 14 41.22 15.86 7.31
C LEU A 14 39.81 16.18 7.83
N SER A 15 39.28 15.42 8.79
CA SER A 15 37.92 15.65 9.34
C SER A 15 37.83 16.71 10.44
N ARG A 16 38.88 17.50 10.72
CA ARG A 16 38.88 18.48 11.83
C ARG A 16 39.14 19.94 11.44
N ARG A 17 39.20 20.29 10.15
CA ARG A 17 39.51 21.66 9.69
C ARG A 17 38.35 22.42 9.01
N LEU A 18 37.11 21.97 9.18
CA LEU A 18 35.94 22.75 8.73
C LEU A 18 35.28 23.59 9.84
N SER A 19 35.80 23.57 11.07
CA SER A 19 35.17 24.27 12.21
C SER A 19 35.68 25.69 12.48
N GLU A 20 36.51 26.30 11.63
CA GLU A 20 37.11 27.61 12.01
C GLU A 20 37.36 28.55 10.83
N SER A 21 36.29 28.91 10.10
CA SER A 21 36.30 30.08 9.20
C SER A 21 34.97 30.83 9.22
N VAL A 22 34.43 31.08 10.41
CA VAL A 22 33.50 32.19 10.66
C VAL A 22 34.32 33.30 11.30
N LEU A 23 34.42 34.47 10.65
CA LEU A 23 34.32 35.78 11.29
C LEU A 23 34.39 36.95 10.26
N LEU A 24 33.35 37.79 10.32
CA LEU A 24 33.33 39.27 10.22
C LEU A 24 32.97 39.99 8.90
N SER A 25 31.71 40.43 8.83
CA SER A 25 31.26 41.78 8.40
C SER A 25 29.81 41.97 8.91
N ASP A 26 29.56 42.53 10.10
CA ASP A 26 29.27 43.96 10.43
C ASP A 26 27.96 44.49 9.77
N GLY A 27 26.90 44.98 10.44
CA GLY A 27 26.59 45.24 11.86
C GLY A 27 25.28 46.08 12.00
N GLY A 28 24.52 45.87 13.10
CA GLY A 28 23.57 46.80 13.77
C GLY A 28 22.18 47.05 13.12
N GLU A 29 21.04 47.23 13.82
CA GLU A 29 20.75 47.55 15.23
C GLU A 29 19.26 47.26 15.61
N SER A 30 19.03 46.97 16.90
CA SER A 30 17.85 47.31 17.74
C SER A 30 16.49 46.60 17.51
N SER A 31 16.16 45.55 18.28
CA SER A 31 15.47 45.59 19.60
C SER A 31 13.98 45.94 19.53
N GLU A 32 13.13 44.93 19.71
CA GLU A 32 12.06 44.94 20.72
C GLU A 32 11.73 43.50 21.13
N ALA A 33 11.63 43.30 22.44
CA ALA A 33 11.27 42.06 23.07
C ALA A 33 9.77 41.86 22.97
N ASP A 34 9.35 40.70 22.47
CA ASP A 34 8.10 40.09 22.93
C ASP A 34 8.43 38.68 23.37
N SER A 35 8.40 38.55 24.68
CA SER A 35 8.52 37.33 25.46
C SER A 35 7.09 37.06 25.89
N ASP A 36 6.37 36.17 25.22
CA ASP A 36 5.13 35.66 25.79
C ASP A 36 4.69 34.35 25.13
N GLU A 37 4.63 33.34 26.01
CA GLU A 37 3.71 32.22 26.08
C GLU A 37 3.54 31.31 24.84
N SER A 38 4.11 30.11 24.89
CA SER A 38 3.48 28.94 25.54
C SER A 38 2.33 28.39 24.72
N ALA A 39 2.68 27.48 23.81
CA ALA A 39 1.97 26.23 23.65
C ALA A 39 2.97 25.26 23.00
N THR A 40 3.81 24.67 23.85
CA THR A 40 4.17 23.27 23.62
C THR A 40 2.84 22.54 23.67
N ASP A 41 2.22 22.38 22.50
CA ASP A 41 1.21 21.34 22.30
C ASP A 41 2.00 20.03 22.23
N SER A 42 2.54 19.66 23.39
CA SER A 42 2.61 18.26 23.72
C SER A 42 1.14 17.90 23.88
N GLU A 43 0.56 17.41 22.79
CA GLU A 43 -0.45 16.36 22.91
C GLU A 43 0.25 15.26 23.71
N GLU A 44 0.14 15.43 25.04
CA GLU A 44 0.06 14.36 25.99
C GLU A 44 -1.10 13.51 25.47
N ILE A 45 -0.77 12.59 24.56
CA ILE A 45 -1.49 11.35 24.47
C ILE A 45 -1.44 10.81 25.90
N GLU A 46 -2.51 11.08 26.64
CA GLU A 46 -2.86 10.32 27.81
C GLU A 46 -2.95 8.90 27.27
N GLU A 47 -1.83 8.17 27.37
CA GLU A 47 -1.82 6.74 27.30
C GLU A 47 -2.70 6.32 28.46
N THR A 48 -4.01 6.23 28.21
CA THR A 48 -4.99 5.67 29.13
C THR A 48 -4.77 4.15 29.18
N ASN A 49 -3.55 3.72 29.47
CA ASN A 49 -3.25 2.42 30.05
C ASN A 49 -3.63 2.45 31.54
N GLY A 50 -4.87 2.89 31.80
CA GLY A 50 -5.54 2.65 33.05
C GLY A 50 -5.98 1.19 33.04
N ASP A 51 -5.69 0.49 34.12
CA ASP A 51 -6.17 -0.83 34.54
C ASP A 51 -7.73 -0.88 34.68
N GLU A 52 -8.45 -0.08 33.88
CA GLU A 52 -9.89 0.11 33.88
C GLU A 52 -10.48 -0.68 32.72
N GLU A 53 -11.56 -1.44 32.96
CA GLU A 53 -12.22 -2.24 31.92
C GLU A 53 -12.60 -1.34 30.73
N PRO A 54 -12.38 -1.80 29.49
CA PRO A 54 -12.73 -1.02 28.32
C PRO A 54 -14.25 -0.81 28.30
N THR A 55 -14.66 0.44 28.12
CA THR A 55 -16.07 0.84 28.04
C THR A 55 -16.51 0.95 26.58
N ALA A 56 -17.82 0.87 26.32
CA ALA A 56 -18.37 1.00 24.97
C ALA A 56 -17.94 2.31 24.27
N GLU A 57 -17.89 3.43 25.01
CA GLU A 57 -17.46 4.72 24.48
C GLU A 57 -15.98 4.69 24.08
N SER A 58 -15.11 4.20 24.96
CA SER A 58 -13.67 4.09 24.68
C SER A 58 -13.35 3.14 23.53
N LEU A 59 -14.13 2.05 23.37
CA LEU A 59 -13.97 1.13 22.24
C LEU A 59 -14.49 1.75 20.95
N SER A 60 -15.60 2.48 20.99
CA SER A 60 -16.05 3.27 19.83
C SER A 60 -14.97 4.24 19.37
N ASP A 61 -14.38 5.02 20.29
CA ASP A 61 -13.33 5.98 19.94
C ASP A 61 -12.12 5.29 19.26
N ARG A 62 -11.76 4.08 19.71
CA ARG A 62 -10.71 3.28 19.06
C ARG A 62 -11.11 2.79 17.68
N ILE A 63 -12.36 2.38 17.49
CA ILE A 63 -12.89 2.01 16.17
C ILE A 63 -12.86 3.22 15.24
N ASP A 64 -13.26 4.40 15.72
CA ASP A 64 -13.21 5.65 14.96
C ASP A 64 -11.76 6.01 14.57
N GLU A 65 -10.78 5.80 15.47
CA GLU A 65 -9.35 5.96 15.15
C GLU A 65 -8.86 4.95 14.10
N VAL A 66 -9.30 3.69 14.19
CA VAL A 66 -8.96 2.63 13.22
C VAL A 66 -9.55 2.96 11.85
N GLU A 67 -10.78 3.48 11.78
CA GLU A 67 -11.42 3.95 10.54
C GLU A 67 -10.60 5.08 9.89
N GLU A 68 -10.12 6.05 10.68
CA GLU A 68 -9.24 7.11 10.18
C GLU A 68 -7.92 6.53 9.62
N LYS A 69 -7.30 5.58 10.34
CA LYS A 69 -6.09 4.90 9.87
C LYS A 69 -6.33 4.10 8.60
N LEU A 70 -7.46 3.41 8.47
CA LEU A 70 -7.83 2.70 7.25
C LEU A 70 -7.93 3.65 6.06
N SER A 71 -8.59 4.80 6.23
CA SER A 71 -8.67 5.81 5.17
C SER A 71 -7.30 6.43 4.82
N ALA A 72 -6.34 6.42 5.73
CA ALA A 72 -4.99 6.92 5.54
C ALA A 72 -3.99 5.83 5.13
N ALA A 73 -4.39 4.56 5.13
CA ALA A 73 -3.52 3.44 4.80
C ALA A 73 -3.20 3.48 3.31
N GLU A 74 -1.93 3.72 3.01
CA GLU A 74 -1.44 3.76 1.63
C GLU A 74 -0.75 2.45 1.26
N THR A 75 -0.31 1.65 2.24
CA THR A 75 0.46 0.41 2.02
C THR A 75 -0.22 -0.82 2.61
N GLY A 76 0.15 -1.99 2.09
CA GLY A 76 -0.27 -3.28 2.64
C GLY A 76 0.19 -3.49 4.09
N ALA A 77 1.31 -2.86 4.49
CA ALA A 77 1.77 -2.86 5.87
C ALA A 77 0.86 -1.99 6.77
N ASP A 78 0.44 -0.82 6.30
CA ASP A 78 -0.53 0.01 7.03
C ASP A 78 -1.86 -0.75 7.21
N LEU A 79 -2.33 -1.47 6.19
CA LEU A 79 -3.54 -2.30 6.28
C LEU A 79 -3.39 -3.48 7.26
N ASP A 80 -2.22 -4.12 7.35
CA ASP A 80 -1.96 -5.18 8.33
C ASP A 80 -1.95 -4.62 9.77
N ASP A 81 -1.37 -3.42 9.96
CA ASP A 81 -1.39 -2.72 11.25
C ASP A 81 -2.82 -2.34 11.66
N VAL A 82 -3.65 -1.88 10.73
CA VAL A 82 -5.10 -1.62 10.95
C VAL A 82 -5.82 -2.93 11.31
N GLY A 83 -5.56 -4.02 10.59
CA GLY A 83 -6.15 -5.33 10.89
C GLY A 83 -5.78 -5.83 12.29
N ALA A 84 -4.51 -5.68 12.69
CA ALA A 84 -4.07 -6.02 14.03
C ALA A 84 -4.75 -5.17 15.12
N ALA A 85 -5.01 -3.89 14.85
CA ALA A 85 -5.77 -3.03 15.76
C ALA A 85 -7.24 -3.47 15.89
N ILE A 86 -7.86 -3.93 14.80
CA ILE A 86 -9.22 -4.51 14.83
C ILE A 86 -9.27 -5.77 15.70
N ASP A 87 -8.30 -6.68 15.55
CA ASP A 87 -8.24 -7.91 16.36
C ASP A 87 -8.03 -7.62 17.86
N ASP A 88 -7.24 -6.58 18.18
CA ASP A 88 -7.03 -6.11 19.55
C ASP A 88 -8.33 -5.54 20.16
N ILE A 89 -9.07 -4.72 19.40
CA ILE A 89 -10.36 -4.18 19.82
C ILE A 89 -11.39 -5.32 20.00
N GLU A 90 -11.43 -6.30 19.09
CA GLU A 90 -12.31 -7.47 19.20
C GLU A 90 -12.05 -8.24 20.50
N THR A 91 -10.76 -8.48 20.82
CA THR A 91 -10.35 -9.13 22.06
C THR A 91 -10.84 -8.37 23.30
N ASP A 92 -10.79 -7.03 23.27
CA ASP A 92 -11.27 -6.19 24.37
C ASP A 92 -12.81 -6.19 24.49
N ILE A 93 -13.54 -6.25 23.37
CA ILE A 93 -15.01 -6.39 23.36
C ILE A 93 -15.44 -7.74 23.96
N GLU A 94 -14.72 -8.82 23.62
CA GLU A 94 -14.98 -10.15 24.19
C GLU A 94 -14.63 -10.23 25.68
N GLY A 95 -13.60 -9.49 26.11
CA GLY A 95 -13.09 -9.47 27.49
C GLY A 95 -13.85 -8.56 28.46
N SER A 96 -14.67 -7.64 27.94
CA SER A 96 -15.36 -6.61 28.73
C SER A 96 -16.77 -7.01 29.19
N ASP A 97 -17.23 -6.43 30.31
CA ASP A 97 -18.59 -6.59 30.83
C ASP A 97 -19.61 -5.64 30.13
N LEU A 98 -19.59 -5.59 28.80
CA LEU A 98 -20.55 -4.81 28.00
C LEU A 98 -21.94 -5.45 27.95
N SER A 99 -22.95 -4.62 27.72
CA SER A 99 -24.29 -5.09 27.34
C SER A 99 -24.25 -5.87 26.03
N ASP A 100 -25.15 -6.83 25.84
CA ASP A 100 -25.30 -7.53 24.56
C ASP A 100 -25.58 -6.53 23.41
N GLU A 101 -26.37 -5.48 23.66
CA GLU A 101 -26.69 -4.45 22.64
C GLU A 101 -25.46 -3.63 22.23
N ASP A 102 -24.64 -3.20 23.19
CA ASP A 102 -23.41 -2.44 22.92
C ASP A 102 -22.37 -3.32 22.21
N ARG A 103 -22.26 -4.60 22.63
CA ARG A 103 -21.36 -5.56 21.99
C ARG A 103 -21.75 -5.81 20.53
N GLU A 104 -23.02 -6.12 20.26
CA GLU A 104 -23.51 -6.38 18.91
C GLU A 104 -23.29 -5.17 17.97
N GLU A 105 -23.43 -3.94 18.47
CA GLU A 105 -23.17 -2.72 17.70
C GLU A 105 -21.69 -2.59 17.32
N LEU A 106 -20.77 -2.76 18.28
CA LEU A 106 -19.33 -2.66 18.03
C LEU A 106 -18.83 -3.80 17.12
N GLU A 107 -19.31 -5.02 17.31
CA GLU A 107 -18.98 -6.17 16.46
C GLU A 107 -19.46 -5.97 15.01
N SER A 108 -20.62 -5.34 14.82
CA SER A 108 -21.10 -4.95 13.47
C SER A 108 -20.12 -4.00 12.81
N ARG A 109 -19.69 -2.95 13.52
CA ARG A 109 -18.74 -1.97 12.99
C ARG A 109 -17.38 -2.59 12.66
N LEU A 110 -16.87 -3.49 13.51
CA LEU A 110 -15.64 -4.22 13.21
C LEU A 110 -15.77 -5.11 11.98
N THR A 111 -16.95 -5.72 11.78
CA THR A 111 -17.22 -6.52 10.59
C THR A 111 -17.22 -5.65 9.33
N GLU A 112 -17.84 -4.47 9.38
CA GLU A 112 -17.82 -3.49 8.28
C GLU A 112 -16.37 -3.07 7.97
N LEU A 113 -15.57 -2.71 8.98
CA LEU A 113 -14.16 -2.36 8.77
C LEU A 113 -13.31 -3.50 8.20
N ARG A 114 -13.58 -4.76 8.58
CA ARG A 114 -12.88 -5.91 7.99
C ARG A 114 -13.24 -6.08 6.52
N ASP A 115 -14.51 -5.88 6.16
CA ASP A 115 -14.97 -5.89 4.76
C ASP A 115 -14.29 -4.75 3.98
N ASP A 116 -14.27 -3.53 4.53
CA ASP A 116 -13.59 -2.39 3.93
C ASP A 116 -12.08 -2.65 3.72
N ILE A 117 -11.40 -3.35 4.65
CA ILE A 117 -10.00 -3.76 4.47
C ILE A 117 -9.87 -4.75 3.31
N GLU A 118 -10.76 -5.73 3.20
CA GLU A 118 -10.73 -6.68 2.08
C GLU A 118 -11.00 -5.97 0.74
N GLU A 119 -11.87 -4.96 0.70
CA GLU A 119 -12.08 -4.11 -0.48
C GLU A 119 -10.88 -3.19 -0.76
N THR A 120 -10.18 -2.73 0.27
CA THR A 120 -9.00 -1.85 0.14
C THR A 120 -7.73 -2.63 -0.17
N ARG A 121 -7.69 -3.93 0.10
CA ARG A 121 -6.61 -4.80 -0.36
C ARG A 121 -6.63 -4.81 -1.88
N ARG A 122 -5.71 -4.02 -2.44
CA ARG A 122 -5.50 -3.89 -3.88
C ARG A 122 -5.25 -5.27 -4.48
N SER A 123 -5.84 -5.51 -5.65
CA SER A 123 -5.58 -6.70 -6.45
C SER A 123 -4.08 -6.87 -6.66
N ASP A 124 -3.55 -8.06 -6.37
CA ASP A 124 -2.16 -8.36 -6.70
C ASP A 124 -2.05 -8.67 -8.21
N PRO A 125 -0.92 -8.33 -8.85
CA PRO A 125 -0.69 -8.69 -10.24
C PRO A 125 -0.69 -10.22 -10.46
N GLU A 126 -0.38 -11.01 -9.42
CA GLU A 126 -0.53 -12.46 -9.46
C GLU A 126 -2.00 -12.90 -9.51
N ASP A 127 -2.93 -12.17 -8.88
CA ASP A 127 -4.37 -12.50 -8.96
C ASP A 127 -4.89 -12.28 -10.38
N VAL A 128 -4.48 -11.19 -11.04
CA VAL A 128 -4.83 -10.93 -12.46
C VAL A 128 -4.30 -12.04 -13.35
N ILE A 129 -3.06 -12.50 -13.12
CA ILE A 129 -2.49 -13.63 -13.86
C ILE A 129 -3.30 -14.90 -13.63
N ASP A 130 -3.65 -15.22 -12.39
CA ASP A 130 -4.44 -16.40 -12.04
C ASP A 130 -5.84 -16.36 -12.70
N GLU A 131 -6.48 -15.19 -12.77
CA GLU A 131 -7.76 -15.02 -13.47
C GLU A 131 -7.63 -15.25 -14.99
N ILE A 132 -6.57 -14.73 -15.62
CA ILE A 132 -6.29 -14.98 -17.05
C ILE A 132 -6.00 -16.46 -17.30
N GLU A 133 -5.27 -17.15 -16.40
CA GLU A 133 -5.00 -18.59 -16.50
C GLU A 133 -6.30 -19.42 -16.32
N ASP A 134 -7.21 -19.03 -15.41
CA ASP A 134 -8.52 -19.69 -15.27
C ASP A 134 -9.40 -19.46 -16.51
N ALA A 135 -9.40 -18.24 -17.06
CA ALA A 135 -10.10 -17.94 -18.32
C ALA A 135 -9.55 -18.78 -19.47
N GLN A 136 -8.23 -18.90 -19.61
CA GLN A 136 -7.57 -19.74 -20.61
C GLN A 136 -7.97 -21.22 -20.46
N SER A 137 -8.01 -21.72 -19.23
CA SER A 137 -8.49 -23.05 -18.90
C SER A 137 -9.95 -23.23 -19.28
N THR A 138 -10.82 -22.25 -18.99
CA THR A 138 -12.24 -22.27 -19.34
C THR A 138 -12.46 -22.28 -20.85
N ILE A 139 -11.69 -21.48 -21.60
CA ILE A 139 -11.70 -21.43 -23.06
C ILE A 139 -11.34 -22.80 -23.64
N SER A 140 -10.28 -23.42 -23.12
CA SER A 140 -9.75 -24.69 -23.64
C SER A 140 -10.56 -25.92 -23.23
N ASN A 141 -11.18 -25.90 -22.05
CA ASN A 141 -11.94 -27.05 -21.51
C ASN A 141 -13.42 -27.05 -21.89
N THR A 142 -13.92 -25.97 -22.49
CA THR A 142 -15.31 -25.85 -22.89
C THR A 142 -15.47 -26.11 -24.38
N ASP A 143 -16.40 -26.99 -24.75
CA ASP A 143 -16.83 -27.17 -26.14
C ASP A 143 -17.70 -25.98 -26.59
N TRP A 144 -17.06 -24.88 -26.99
CA TRP A 144 -17.73 -23.72 -27.55
C TRP A 144 -18.35 -24.05 -28.91
N SER A 145 -19.52 -23.47 -29.19
CA SER A 145 -20.18 -23.69 -30.49
C SER A 145 -20.98 -22.48 -30.96
N GLY A 146 -20.94 -22.25 -32.27
CA GLY A 146 -21.68 -21.18 -32.93
C GLY A 146 -21.32 -19.81 -32.36
N ALA A 147 -22.33 -19.06 -31.90
CA ALA A 147 -22.13 -17.72 -31.35
C ALA A 147 -21.27 -17.68 -30.07
N GLY A 148 -21.09 -18.82 -29.38
CA GLY A 148 -20.24 -18.86 -28.18
C GLY A 148 -18.76 -18.68 -28.51
N GLU A 149 -18.30 -19.26 -29.62
CA GLU A 149 -16.91 -19.11 -30.08
C GLU A 149 -16.61 -17.65 -30.46
N GLU A 150 -17.50 -17.01 -31.22
CA GLU A 150 -17.36 -15.60 -31.61
C GLU A 150 -17.37 -14.65 -30.41
N GLN A 151 -18.20 -14.91 -29.39
CA GLN A 151 -18.22 -14.13 -28.16
C GLN A 151 -16.93 -14.26 -27.34
N VAL A 152 -16.35 -15.46 -27.29
CA VAL A 152 -15.06 -15.66 -26.61
C VAL A 152 -13.96 -14.94 -27.34
N THR A 153 -13.88 -15.07 -28.66
CA THR A 153 -12.88 -14.36 -29.47
C THR A 153 -13.02 -12.84 -29.35
N GLU A 154 -14.24 -12.30 -29.31
CA GLU A 154 -14.48 -10.87 -29.07
C GLU A 154 -14.03 -10.44 -27.66
N ALA A 155 -14.36 -11.23 -26.63
CA ALA A 155 -13.98 -10.95 -25.26
C ALA A 155 -12.46 -11.00 -25.05
N VAL A 156 -11.79 -12.02 -25.59
CA VAL A 156 -10.32 -12.12 -25.56
C VAL A 156 -9.71 -10.95 -26.32
N GLY A 157 -10.22 -10.60 -27.50
CA GLY A 157 -9.75 -9.43 -28.24
C GLY A 157 -9.83 -8.14 -27.42
N ALA A 158 -10.95 -7.91 -26.73
CA ALA A 158 -11.11 -6.75 -25.85
C ALA A 158 -10.11 -6.73 -24.69
N LEU A 159 -9.84 -7.88 -24.07
CA LEU A 159 -8.81 -8.01 -23.03
C LEU A 159 -7.41 -7.74 -23.59
N LEU A 160 -7.06 -8.29 -24.75
CA LEU A 160 -5.78 -8.07 -25.41
C LEU A 160 -5.55 -6.59 -25.75
N ASP A 161 -6.60 -5.89 -26.21
CA ASP A 161 -6.56 -4.45 -26.44
C ASP A 161 -6.36 -3.68 -25.11
N SER A 162 -7.14 -3.99 -24.06
CA SER A 162 -7.01 -3.36 -22.74
C SER A 162 -5.61 -3.54 -22.16
N ALA A 163 -5.12 -4.77 -22.12
CA ALA A 163 -3.77 -5.10 -21.66
C ALA A 163 -2.69 -4.42 -22.51
N GLY A 164 -2.91 -4.30 -23.82
CA GLY A 164 -2.00 -3.58 -24.71
C GLY A 164 -1.91 -2.08 -24.40
N GLU A 165 -3.05 -1.44 -24.10
CA GLU A 165 -3.10 -0.05 -23.68
C GLU A 165 -2.40 0.16 -22.32
N THR A 166 -2.71 -0.69 -21.33
CA THR A 166 -2.16 -0.62 -19.98
C THR A 166 -0.66 -0.87 -19.95
N LEU A 167 -0.19 -1.95 -20.59
CA LEU A 167 1.23 -2.33 -20.60
C LEU A 167 2.04 -1.60 -21.68
N ASN A 168 1.39 -0.73 -22.47
CA ASN A 168 1.97 -0.07 -23.65
C ASN A 168 2.66 -1.09 -24.58
N GLU A 169 2.02 -2.23 -24.78
CA GLU A 169 2.45 -3.31 -25.66
C GLU A 169 1.34 -3.65 -26.66
N SER A 170 1.58 -4.56 -27.60
CA SER A 170 0.59 -4.92 -28.60
C SER A 170 0.45 -6.43 -28.65
N PHE A 171 -0.73 -6.89 -28.27
CA PHE A 171 -1.09 -8.30 -28.27
C PHE A 171 -2.09 -8.59 -29.38
N SER A 172 -1.99 -9.76 -29.99
CA SER A 172 -2.92 -10.21 -31.02
C SER A 172 -2.80 -11.71 -31.20
N ALA A 173 -3.94 -12.39 -31.29
CA ALA A 173 -3.98 -13.80 -31.68
C ALA A 173 -3.56 -13.99 -33.14
N ASN A 174 -3.02 -15.18 -33.44
CA ASN A 174 -2.59 -15.53 -34.80
C ASN A 174 -3.78 -15.85 -35.74
N SER A 175 -4.90 -16.30 -35.17
CA SER A 175 -6.16 -16.56 -35.86
C SER A 175 -7.36 -16.40 -34.91
N ASP A 176 -8.57 -16.53 -35.43
CA ASP A 176 -9.82 -16.57 -34.66
C ASP A 176 -10.05 -17.93 -33.94
N ASP A 177 -9.14 -18.91 -34.09
CA ASP A 177 -9.22 -20.21 -33.41
C ASP A 177 -8.97 -20.05 -31.90
N LEU A 178 -9.77 -20.73 -31.07
CA LEU A 178 -9.68 -20.60 -29.60
C LEU A 178 -8.33 -21.04 -29.01
N ASP A 179 -7.64 -21.98 -29.65
CA ASP A 179 -6.26 -22.33 -29.26
C ASP A 179 -5.30 -21.14 -29.48
N ASP A 180 -5.44 -20.41 -30.58
CA ASP A 180 -4.62 -19.23 -30.87
C ASP A 180 -4.99 -18.04 -29.96
N GLN A 181 -6.26 -17.93 -29.56
CA GLN A 181 -6.71 -16.97 -28.53
C GLN A 181 -6.09 -17.30 -27.16
N ALA A 182 -6.11 -18.57 -26.75
CA ALA A 182 -5.50 -19.01 -25.50
C ALA A 182 -3.98 -18.77 -25.49
N VAL A 183 -3.29 -18.93 -26.62
CA VAL A 183 -1.86 -18.58 -26.74
C VAL A 183 -1.63 -17.07 -26.59
N ALA A 184 -2.51 -16.23 -27.13
CA ALA A 184 -2.37 -14.77 -26.98
C ALA A 184 -2.52 -14.31 -25.52
N LEU A 185 -3.33 -15.01 -24.71
CA LEU A 185 -3.43 -14.75 -23.27
C LEU A 185 -2.12 -15.10 -22.52
N ASP A 186 -1.37 -16.11 -22.96
CA ASP A 186 -0.05 -16.46 -22.40
C ASP A 186 0.99 -15.33 -22.64
N ASP A 187 0.89 -14.66 -23.78
CA ASP A 187 1.72 -13.47 -24.08
C ASP A 187 1.40 -12.33 -23.12
N VAL A 188 0.11 -12.09 -22.80
CA VAL A 188 -0.30 -11.09 -21.80
C VAL A 188 0.21 -11.44 -20.41
N ILE A 189 0.01 -12.69 -19.95
CA ILE A 189 0.52 -13.17 -18.67
C ILE A 189 2.04 -12.96 -18.57
N SER A 190 2.77 -13.30 -19.65
CA SER A 190 4.21 -13.12 -19.71
C SER A 190 4.60 -11.64 -19.63
N ALA A 191 3.83 -10.75 -20.26
CA ALA A 191 4.05 -9.31 -20.20
C ALA A 191 3.77 -8.75 -18.81
N VAL A 192 2.67 -9.13 -18.14
CA VAL A 192 2.37 -8.74 -16.75
C VAL A 192 3.50 -9.19 -15.81
N ARG A 193 3.94 -10.45 -15.92
CA ARG A 193 5.08 -10.97 -15.14
C ARG A 193 6.40 -10.23 -15.43
N SER A 194 6.58 -9.73 -16.65
CA SER A 194 7.78 -8.99 -17.04
C SER A 194 7.71 -7.50 -16.72
N ALA A 195 6.51 -6.96 -16.55
CA ALA A 195 6.30 -5.56 -16.21
C ALA A 195 6.73 -5.26 -14.77
N ASP A 196 6.84 -6.29 -13.92
CA ASP A 196 7.26 -6.16 -12.50
C ASP A 196 6.35 -5.14 -11.79
N LEU A 197 5.03 -5.22 -12.07
CA LEU A 197 4.03 -4.31 -11.51
C LEU A 197 4.03 -4.44 -9.99
N ASP A 198 4.05 -3.29 -9.33
CA ASP A 198 3.95 -3.22 -7.89
C ASP A 198 2.48 -2.99 -7.49
N SER A 199 1.95 -3.83 -6.59
CA SER A 199 0.55 -3.77 -6.16
C SER A 199 0.17 -2.42 -5.53
N GLU A 200 1.15 -1.64 -5.05
CA GLU A 200 0.95 -0.34 -4.42
C GLU A 200 1.20 0.82 -5.41
N GLU A 201 2.24 0.76 -6.24
CA GLU A 201 2.58 1.84 -7.20
C GLU A 201 1.77 1.77 -8.50
N ASP A 202 1.42 0.57 -8.95
CA ASP A 202 0.79 0.31 -10.25
C ASP A 202 -0.70 -0.11 -10.13
N GLU A 203 -1.37 0.25 -9.03
CA GLU A 203 -2.77 -0.09 -8.76
C GLU A 203 -3.71 0.19 -9.95
N GLU A 204 -3.65 1.42 -10.51
CA GLU A 204 -4.51 1.81 -11.63
C GLU A 204 -4.30 0.92 -12.86
N ALA A 205 -3.06 0.47 -13.08
CA ALA A 205 -2.74 -0.44 -14.16
C ALA A 205 -3.29 -1.85 -13.88
N ILE A 206 -3.14 -2.34 -12.65
CA ILE A 206 -3.62 -3.67 -12.24
C ILE A 206 -5.15 -3.74 -12.27
N ASP A 207 -5.86 -2.71 -11.80
CA ASP A 207 -7.34 -2.65 -11.80
C ASP A 207 -7.92 -2.51 -13.22
N SER A 208 -7.15 -1.98 -14.16
CA SER A 208 -7.56 -1.82 -15.57
C SER A 208 -7.37 -3.09 -16.42
N LEU A 209 -6.66 -4.10 -15.91
CA LEU A 209 -6.40 -5.37 -16.61
C LEU A 209 -7.55 -6.36 -16.43
#